data_AF-A0A7W1L109-F1
#
_entry.id   AF-A0A7W1L109-F1
#
_cell.length_a   1.000
_cell.length_b   1.000
_cell.length_c   1.000
_cell.angle_alpha   90.00
_cell.angle_beta   90.00
_cell.angle_gamma   90.00
#
_symmetry.space_group_name_H-M   'P 1'
#
loop_
_entity.id
_entity.type
_entity.pdbx_description
1 polymer ?
#
loop_
_entity_poly.entity_id
_entity_poly.type
_entity_poly.pdbx_seq_one_letter_code
_entity_poly.pdbx_strand_id
1 'polypeptide(L)'
;MRLGMVAGYRVFVCDNMAFAGDFKPMLAKHTKHFDLMDALSIGVDRIQRNWQPLREAIDRKRALRLTEDDARSLIYRAFIEERFPIKLMKMVHREFFIAPSYDAFNQPTVWALENAFTTAFKELAPVRQYEMTAKLGKFLQPLVLAL
;
A
#
# COMPACT_ATOMS: atom_id res chain seq x y z
N MET A 1 -10.06 -26.06 9.38
CA MET A 1 -8.81 -25.44 8.89
C MET A 1 -9.16 -24.07 8.32
N ARG A 2 -8.33 -23.03 8.50
CA ARG A 2 -8.54 -21.70 7.91
C ARG A 2 -7.31 -21.36 7.07
N LEU A 3 -7.50 -21.02 5.80
CA LEU A 3 -6.45 -20.57 4.90
C LEU A 3 -6.70 -19.11 4.53
N GLY A 4 -5.69 -18.27 4.72
CA GLY A 4 -5.61 -16.93 4.18
C GLY A 4 -4.34 -16.84 3.35
N MET A 5 -4.45 -16.38 2.12
CA MET A 5 -3.31 -16.15 1.24
C MET A 5 -3.40 -14.70 0.75
N VAL A 6 -2.27 -14.02 0.63
CA VAL A 6 -2.19 -12.68 0.08
C VAL A 6 -0.93 -12.61 -0.78
N ALA A 7 -1.02 -11.94 -1.93
CA ALA A 7 0.14 -11.63 -2.76
C ALA A 7 0.38 -10.13 -2.75
N GLY A 8 1.66 -9.76 -2.76
CA GLY A 8 2.11 -8.39 -2.80
C GLY A 8 3.32 -8.26 -3.71
N TYR A 9 3.67 -7.01 -4.05
CA TYR A 9 4.87 -6.72 -4.81
C TYR A 9 6.05 -6.54 -3.86
N ARG A 10 7.14 -7.28 -4.05
CA ARG A 10 8.37 -7.07 -3.28
C ARG A 10 9.07 -5.82 -3.80
N VAL A 11 8.94 -4.73 -3.06
CA VAL A 11 9.74 -3.52 -3.28
C VAL A 11 11.09 -3.74 -2.59
N PHE A 12 12.19 -3.33 -3.22
CA PHE A 12 13.58 -3.55 -2.76
C PHE A 12 13.85 -3.18 -1.29
N VAL A 13 13.00 -2.33 -0.69
CA VAL A 13 13.26 -1.65 0.59
C VAL A 13 12.24 -1.92 1.70
N CYS A 14 11.22 -2.76 1.51
CA CYS A 14 10.18 -2.85 2.53
C CYS A 14 9.45 -4.21 2.65
N ASP A 15 9.20 -4.58 3.93
CA ASP A 15 8.02 -5.32 4.42
C ASP A 15 6.86 -4.33 4.71
N ASN A 16 6.62 -3.34 3.84
CA ASN A 16 5.66 -2.23 4.04
C ASN A 16 4.20 -2.70 4.00
N MET A 17 3.97 -4.01 4.12
CA MET A 17 2.68 -4.66 4.01
C MET A 17 1.88 -4.04 2.87
N ALA A 18 2.56 -3.78 1.73
CA ALA A 18 1.96 -3.41 0.45
C ALA A 18 1.22 -4.63 -0.14
N PHE A 19 0.44 -5.26 0.72
CA PHE A 19 -0.60 -6.24 0.51
C PHE A 19 -1.91 -5.50 0.21
N ALA A 20 -1.84 -4.44 -0.59
CA ALA A 20 -2.99 -3.81 -1.21
C ALA A 20 -3.16 -4.40 -2.61
N GLY A 21 -3.36 -5.71 -2.66
CA GLY A 21 -4.21 -6.29 -3.68
C GLY A 21 -5.59 -6.41 -3.08
N ASP A 22 -6.64 -6.26 -3.88
CA ASP A 22 -8.02 -6.59 -3.52
C ASP A 22 -8.18 -8.12 -3.31
N PHE A 23 -7.31 -8.70 -2.49
CA PHE A 23 -6.88 -10.08 -2.61
C PHE A 23 -6.87 -10.74 -1.24
N LYS A 24 -8.08 -11.07 -0.82
CA LYS A 24 -8.35 -12.39 -0.26
C LYS A 24 -8.67 -13.33 -1.44
N PRO A 25 -7.68 -13.89 -2.16
CA PRO A 25 -7.93 -14.94 -3.15
C PRO A 25 -8.80 -16.06 -2.55
N MET A 26 -8.71 -16.24 -1.23
CA MET A 26 -9.61 -17.06 -0.43
C MET A 26 -10.04 -16.35 0.86
N LEU A 27 -11.35 -16.20 1.05
CA LEU A 27 -11.94 -15.92 2.36
C LEU A 27 -11.97 -17.22 3.17
N ALA A 28 -11.77 -17.12 4.49
CA ALA A 28 -11.79 -18.25 5.40
C ALA A 28 -13.12 -19.04 5.27
N LYS A 29 -13.11 -20.15 4.52
CA LYS A 29 -14.23 -21.10 4.48
C LYS A 29 -14.02 -22.17 5.54
N HIS A 30 -14.97 -22.28 6.47
CA HIS A 30 -15.07 -23.43 7.37
C HIS A 30 -15.74 -24.57 6.59
N THR A 31 -14.96 -25.46 5.96
CA THR A 31 -15.51 -26.60 5.20
C THR A 31 -14.84 -27.90 5.63
N LYS A 32 -15.65 -28.90 5.94
CA LYS A 32 -15.21 -30.23 6.42
C LYS A 32 -14.44 -31.04 5.35
N HIS A 33 -14.60 -30.67 4.08
CA HIS A 33 -13.95 -31.28 2.90
C HIS A 33 -13.17 -30.23 2.08
N PHE A 34 -12.32 -29.45 2.75
CA PHE A 34 -11.52 -28.44 2.06
C PHE A 34 -10.37 -29.09 1.30
N ASP A 35 -10.44 -29.08 -0.04
CA ASP A 35 -9.32 -29.45 -0.89
C ASP A 35 -8.32 -28.29 -0.96
N LEU A 36 -7.17 -28.48 -0.33
CA LEU A 36 -6.10 -27.48 -0.26
C LEU A 36 -5.44 -27.23 -1.62
N MET A 37 -5.33 -28.25 -2.46
CA MET A 37 -4.62 -28.14 -3.74
C MET A 37 -5.45 -27.34 -4.75
N ASP A 38 -6.76 -27.59 -4.81
CA ASP A 38 -7.67 -26.81 -5.65
C ASP A 38 -7.77 -25.36 -5.17
N ALA A 39 -7.90 -25.18 -3.85
CA ALA A 39 -7.89 -23.89 -3.18
C ALA A 39 -6.65 -23.06 -3.51
N LEU A 40 -5.48 -23.66 -3.40
CA LEU A 40 -4.20 -23.02 -3.71
C LEU A 40 -4.09 -22.69 -5.20
N SER A 41 -4.47 -23.61 -6.08
CA SER A 41 -4.41 -23.42 -7.54
C SER A 41 -5.28 -22.24 -7.98
N ILE A 42 -6.54 -22.19 -7.53
CA ILE A 42 -7.43 -21.04 -7.80
C ILE A 42 -6.82 -19.74 -7.28
N GLY A 43 -6.23 -19.78 -6.09
CA GLY A 43 -5.62 -18.61 -5.49
C GLY A 43 -4.40 -18.11 -6.27
N VAL A 44 -3.53 -19.01 -6.73
CA VAL A 44 -2.36 -18.70 -7.56
C VAL A 44 -2.80 -18.14 -8.92
N ASP A 45 -3.76 -18.75 -9.60
CA ASP A 45 -4.26 -18.24 -10.89
C ASP A 45 -4.85 -16.83 -10.76
N ARG A 46 -5.56 -16.57 -9.66
CA ARG A 46 -6.10 -15.23 -9.35
C ARG A 46 -4.97 -14.22 -9.14
N ILE A 47 -3.90 -14.60 -8.44
CA ILE A 47 -2.71 -13.75 -8.24
C ILE A 47 -2.06 -13.45 -9.60
N GLN A 48 -1.86 -14.46 -10.45
CA GLN A 48 -1.26 -14.30 -11.76
C GLN A 48 -2.05 -13.32 -12.65
N ARG A 49 -3.39 -13.46 -12.70
CA ARG A 49 -4.25 -12.58 -13.50
C ARG A 49 -4.21 -11.11 -13.06
N ASN A 50 -3.99 -10.84 -11.77
CA ASN A 50 -3.99 -9.48 -11.22
C ASN A 50 -2.58 -8.91 -11.02
N TRP A 51 -1.54 -9.67 -11.35
CA TRP A 51 -0.16 -9.23 -11.23
C TRP A 51 0.17 -8.04 -12.14
N GLN A 52 -0.27 -8.10 -13.40
CA GLN A 52 -0.01 -7.04 -14.36
C GLN A 52 -0.67 -5.71 -13.95
N PRO A 53 -1.97 -5.66 -13.59
CA PRO A 53 -2.59 -4.44 -13.07
C PRO A 53 -1.87 -3.86 -11.85
N LEU A 54 -1.38 -4.71 -10.93
CA LEU A 54 -0.62 -4.27 -9.76
C LEU A 54 0.69 -3.58 -10.17
N ARG A 55 1.44 -4.20 -11.09
CA ARG A 55 2.69 -3.64 -11.62
C ARG A 55 2.45 -2.29 -12.31
N GLU A 56 1.45 -2.22 -13.18
CA GLU A 56 1.10 -0.98 -13.90
C GLU A 56 0.69 0.14 -12.93
N ALA A 57 -0.04 -0.17 -11.86
CA ALA A 57 -0.39 0.81 -10.83
C ALA A 57 0.85 1.37 -10.12
N ILE A 58 1.84 0.52 -9.82
CA ILE A 58 3.12 0.95 -9.22
C ILE A 58 3.90 1.82 -10.20
N ASP A 59 3.99 1.42 -11.46
CA ASP A 59 4.71 2.15 -12.49
C ASP A 59 4.08 3.54 -12.74
N ARG A 60 2.73 3.63 -12.74
CA ARG A 60 2.01 4.91 -12.76
C ARG A 60 2.37 5.80 -11.58
N LYS A 61 2.35 5.27 -10.35
CA LYS A 61 2.72 6.03 -9.15
C LYS A 61 4.15 6.57 -9.19
N ARG A 62 5.07 5.82 -9.80
CA ARG A 62 6.47 6.26 -10.00
C ARG A 62 6.61 7.34 -11.07
N ALA A 63 5.79 7.28 -12.12
CA ALA A 63 5.77 8.30 -13.17
C ALA A 63 5.12 9.62 -12.73
N LEU A 64 4.15 9.56 -11.82
CA LEU A 64 3.42 10.70 -11.31
C LEU A 64 4.25 11.53 -10.32
N ARG A 65 4.85 12.62 -10.82
CA ARG A 65 5.52 13.62 -10.00
C ARG A 65 4.53 14.54 -9.30
N LEU A 66 4.88 14.93 -8.08
CA LEU A 66 4.14 15.87 -7.25
C LEU A 66 4.93 17.16 -7.13
N THR A 67 4.22 18.28 -7.22
CA THR A 67 4.78 19.55 -6.74
C THR A 67 4.83 19.54 -5.22
N GLU A 68 5.63 20.44 -4.65
CA GLU A 68 5.72 20.57 -3.19
C GLU A 68 4.35 20.96 -2.58
N ASP A 69 3.61 21.83 -3.23
CA ASP A 69 2.28 22.26 -2.78
C ASP A 69 1.25 21.13 -2.89
N ASP A 70 1.26 20.35 -3.99
CA ASP A 70 0.40 19.18 -4.12
C ASP A 70 0.68 18.16 -3.03
N ALA A 71 1.97 17.89 -2.75
CA ALA A 71 2.36 16.96 -1.70
C ALA A 71 1.92 17.43 -0.32
N ARG A 72 2.13 18.71 0.03
CA ARG A 72 1.66 19.29 1.30
C ARG A 72 0.14 19.21 1.43
N SER A 73 -0.59 19.55 0.37
CA SER A 73 -2.05 19.48 0.31
C SER A 73 -2.54 18.04 0.49
N LEU A 74 -1.96 17.08 -0.24
CA LEU A 74 -2.29 15.66 -0.12
C LEU A 74 -1.99 15.11 1.27
N ILE A 75 -0.86 15.49 1.88
CA ILE A 75 -0.52 15.08 3.24
C ILE A 75 -1.59 15.61 4.22
N TYR A 76 -1.87 16.91 4.18
CA TYR A 76 -2.88 17.52 5.05
C TYR A 76 -4.24 16.83 4.91
N ARG A 77 -4.71 16.69 3.67
CA ARG A 77 -5.99 16.04 3.36
C ARG A 77 -6.04 14.60 3.84
N ALA A 78 -4.99 13.80 3.61
CA ALA A 78 -4.94 12.42 4.08
C ALA A 78 -5.08 12.33 5.61
N PHE A 79 -4.40 13.20 6.37
CA PHE A 79 -4.53 13.21 7.83
C PHE A 79 -5.92 13.58 8.33
N ILE A 80 -6.58 14.54 7.66
CA ILE A 80 -7.92 15.01 8.03
C ILE A 80 -9.01 14.02 7.61
N GLU A 81 -9.00 13.61 6.33
CA GLU A 81 -10.03 12.76 5.72
C GLU A 81 -9.98 11.33 6.29
N GLU A 82 -8.79 10.72 6.39
CA GLU A 82 -8.63 9.34 6.87
C GLU A 82 -8.45 9.22 8.39
N ARG A 83 -8.35 10.37 9.08
CA ARG A 83 -8.16 10.51 10.53
C ARG A 83 -6.92 9.77 11.03
N PHE A 84 -5.80 9.95 10.34
CA PHE A 84 -4.52 9.36 10.77
C PHE A 84 -4.00 10.03 12.06
N PRO A 85 -3.24 9.30 12.90
CA PRO A 85 -2.70 9.88 14.13
C PRO A 85 -1.75 11.06 13.83
N ILE A 86 -2.13 12.27 14.23
CA ILE A 86 -1.42 13.53 13.91
C ILE A 86 0.07 13.48 14.27
N LYS A 87 0.45 12.73 15.31
CA LYS A 87 1.85 12.52 15.70
C LYS A 87 2.74 12.03 14.55
N LEU A 88 2.19 11.27 13.60
CA LEU A 88 2.90 10.71 12.46
C LEU A 88 3.20 11.74 11.36
N MET A 89 2.51 12.89 11.35
CA MET A 89 2.67 13.89 10.30
C MET A 89 4.12 14.41 10.20
N LYS A 90 4.80 14.58 11.34
CA LYS A 90 6.21 14.98 11.38
C LYS A 90 7.11 13.94 10.70
N MET A 91 6.83 12.66 10.91
CA MET A 91 7.58 11.57 10.30
C MET A 91 7.34 11.52 8.79
N VAL A 92 6.08 11.62 8.35
CA VAL A 92 5.74 11.69 6.91
C VAL A 92 6.42 12.88 6.24
N HIS A 93 6.40 14.05 6.88
CA HIS A 93 7.07 15.25 6.37
C HIS A 93 8.58 15.05 6.24
N ARG A 94 9.23 14.50 7.28
CA ARG A 94 10.67 14.20 7.25
C ARG A 94 11.00 13.24 6.10
N GLU A 95 10.26 12.15 5.99
CA GLU A 95 10.51 11.09 5.01
C GLU A 95 10.28 11.57 3.57
N PHE A 96 9.34 12.49 3.32
CA PHE A 96 9.07 12.96 1.96
C PHE A 96 9.91 14.18 1.54
N PHE A 97 10.13 15.16 2.44
CA PHE A 97 10.73 16.44 2.08
C PHE A 97 12.19 16.62 2.50
N ILE A 98 12.66 15.92 3.54
CA ILE A 98 13.94 16.25 4.20
C ILE A 98 14.96 15.14 4.00
N ALA A 99 14.66 13.95 4.51
CA ALA A 99 15.60 12.86 4.63
C ALA A 99 14.84 11.52 4.54
N PRO A 100 14.48 11.09 3.32
CA PRO A 100 13.91 9.77 3.10
C PRO A 100 14.86 8.71 3.64
N SER A 101 14.32 7.68 4.28
CA SER A 101 15.10 6.55 4.79
C SER A 101 15.74 5.70 3.68
N TYR A 102 15.36 5.89 2.42
CA TYR A 102 15.84 5.12 1.28
C TYR A 102 15.99 5.98 0.03
N ASP A 103 17.11 5.84 -0.68
CA ASP A 103 17.40 6.61 -1.90
C ASP A 103 16.39 6.43 -3.02
N ALA A 104 15.74 5.26 -3.07
CA ALA A 104 14.68 4.95 -4.03
C ALA A 104 13.47 5.88 -3.91
N PHE A 105 13.35 6.66 -2.83
CA PHE A 105 12.27 7.60 -2.56
C PHE A 105 12.69 9.07 -2.66
N ASN A 106 13.89 9.36 -3.18
CA ASN A 106 14.39 10.74 -3.37
C ASN A 106 13.61 11.53 -4.43
N GLN A 107 12.83 10.86 -5.29
CA GLN A 107 12.04 11.55 -6.31
C GLN A 107 10.65 11.91 -5.78
N PRO A 108 10.18 13.16 -5.90
CA PRO A 108 8.90 13.61 -5.36
C PRO A 108 7.76 13.08 -6.22
N THR A 109 7.40 11.82 -6.00
CA THR A 109 6.38 11.08 -6.76
C THR A 109 5.30 10.58 -5.83
N VAL A 110 4.14 10.20 -6.38
CA VAL A 110 3.08 9.54 -5.59
C VAL A 110 3.62 8.27 -4.92
N TRP A 111 4.52 7.55 -5.60
CA TRP A 111 5.21 6.40 -5.04
C TRP A 111 6.05 6.72 -3.80
N ALA A 112 6.87 7.78 -3.87
CA ALA A 112 7.64 8.22 -2.71
C ALA A 112 6.75 8.70 -1.56
N LEU A 113 5.65 9.40 -1.87
CA LEU A 113 4.68 9.86 -0.88
C LEU A 113 4.04 8.69 -0.13
N GLU A 114 3.55 7.70 -0.86
CA GLU A 114 2.97 6.48 -0.26
C GLU A 114 3.99 5.76 0.63
N ASN A 115 5.27 5.71 0.22
CA ASN A 115 6.32 5.09 1.01
C ASN A 115 6.73 5.92 2.25
N ALA A 116 6.63 7.25 2.20
CA ALA A 116 6.81 8.10 3.38
C ALA A 116 5.73 7.83 4.44
N PHE A 117 4.47 7.70 4.02
CA PHE A 117 3.37 7.30 4.91
C PHE A 117 3.55 5.91 5.49
N THR A 118 3.82 4.90 4.66
CA THR A 118 3.98 3.53 5.15
C THR A 118 5.20 3.37 6.05
N THR A 119 6.25 4.17 5.85
CA THR A 119 7.39 4.25 6.78
C THR A 119 6.96 4.81 8.14
N ALA A 120 6.19 5.91 8.16
CA ALA A 120 5.63 6.44 9.41
C ALA A 120 4.66 5.46 10.10
N PHE A 121 3.89 4.69 9.34
CA PHE A 121 2.96 3.70 9.89
C PHE A 121 3.64 2.52 10.59
N LYS A 122 4.96 2.31 10.40
CA LYS A 122 5.73 1.29 11.14
C LYS A 122 5.78 1.58 12.65
N GLU A 123 5.48 2.80 13.09
CA GLU A 123 5.34 3.13 14.52
C GLU A 123 4.03 2.62 15.15
N LEU A 124 3.10 2.10 14.34
CA LEU A 124 1.81 1.61 14.80
C LEU A 124 1.85 0.11 15.10
N ALA A 125 0.94 -0.35 15.96
CA ALA A 125 0.72 -1.79 16.16
C ALA A 125 0.29 -2.45 14.83
N PRO A 126 0.68 -3.71 14.55
CA PRO A 126 0.52 -4.33 13.23
C PRO A 126 -0.89 -4.25 12.63
N VAL A 127 -1.94 -4.48 13.43
CA VAL A 127 -3.34 -4.39 12.97
C VAL A 127 -3.68 -2.97 12.52
N ARG A 128 -3.30 -1.95 13.31
CA ARG A 128 -3.52 -0.54 12.95
C ARG A 128 -2.68 -0.14 11.75
N GLN A 129 -1.44 -0.61 11.66
CA GLN A 129 -0.58 -0.35 10.50
C GLN A 129 -1.23 -0.87 9.21
N TYR A 130 -1.77 -2.09 9.24
CA TYR A 130 -2.50 -2.68 8.10
C TYR A 130 -3.74 -1.85 7.73
N GLU A 131 -4.59 -1.51 8.71
CA GLU A 131 -5.80 -0.72 8.49
C GLU A 131 -5.50 0.66 7.88
N MET A 132 -4.48 1.37 8.39
CA MET A 132 -4.12 2.69 7.88
C MET A 132 -3.48 2.62 6.50
N THR A 133 -2.68 1.59 6.22
CA THR A 133 -2.11 1.37 4.88
C THR A 133 -3.21 1.12 3.85
N ALA A 134 -4.25 0.34 4.21
CA ALA A 134 -5.40 0.10 3.34
C ALA A 134 -6.21 1.38 3.08
N LYS A 135 -6.41 2.23 4.10
CA LYS A 135 -7.05 3.54 3.96
C LYS A 135 -6.27 4.47 3.04
N LEU A 136 -4.95 4.57 3.25
CA LEU A 136 -4.07 5.38 2.40
C LEU A 136 -4.15 4.94 0.94
N GLY A 137 -4.12 3.62 0.68
CA GLY A 137 -4.24 3.08 -0.67
C GLY A 137 -5.52 3.54 -1.37
N LYS A 138 -6.66 3.54 -0.65
CA LYS A 138 -7.94 4.05 -1.15
C LYS A 138 -7.91 5.57 -1.41
N PHE A 139 -7.32 6.33 -0.49
CA PHE A 139 -7.18 7.79 -0.63
C PHE A 139 -6.35 8.18 -1.86
N LEU A 140 -5.28 7.44 -2.16
CA LEU A 140 -4.39 7.72 -3.31
C LEU A 140 -4.88 7.11 -4.62
N GLN A 141 -5.82 6.16 -4.58
CA GLN A 141 -6.31 5.45 -5.77
C GLN A 141 -6.82 6.38 -6.89
N PRO A 142 -7.59 7.46 -6.62
CA PRO A 142 -8.05 8.37 -7.66
C PRO A 142 -6.91 9.05 -8.43
N LEU A 143 -5.77 9.33 -7.78
CA LEU A 143 -4.62 9.95 -8.44
C LEU A 143 -4.00 9.05 -9.51
N VAL A 144 -4.15 7.73 -9.36
CA VAL A 144 -3.56 6.72 -10.24
C VAL A 144 -4.53 6.30 -11.36
N LEU A 145 -5.82 6.56 -11.19
CA LEU A 145 -6.88 6.23 -12.16
C LEU A 145 -7.31 7.42 -13.03
N ALA A 146 -6.93 8.66 -12.67
CA ALA A 146 -7.30 9.88 -13.39
C ALA A 146 -6.47 10.16 -14.67
N LEU A 147 -5.65 9.20 -15.10
CA LEU A 147 -4.82 9.23 -16.32
C LEU A 147 -5.04 7.94 -17.11
#